data_AF-A0A7R9JM73-F1
#
_entry.id   AF-A0A7R9JM73-F1
#
_cell.length_a   1.000
_cell.length_b   1.000
_cell.length_c   1.000
_cell.angle_alpha   90.00
_cell.angle_beta   90.00
_cell.angle_gamma   90.00
#
_symmetry.space_group_name_H-M   'P 1'
#
loop_
_entity.id
_entity.type
_entity.pdbx_description
1 polymer ?
#
loop_
_entity_poly.entity_id
_entity_poly.type
_entity_poly.pdbx_seq_one_letter_code
_entity_poly.pdbx_strand_id
1 'polypeptide(L)'
;MTKATLKFDGEVFWKPPAIYKSSCEINVEYFPFDEQSCTMKFGSWTYNGVQVDLKHMEQVPGSNLVKVGIDLREFYLSVEWDILEVPATRNEEYYPCCTEPYSGN
;
A
#
# COMPACT_ATOMS: atom_id res chain seq x y z
N MET A 1 -20.10 -4.98 -7.14
CA MET A 1 -19.82 -5.78 -5.92
C MET A 1 -19.11 -7.05 -6.37
N THR A 2 -17.91 -7.34 -5.83
CA THR A 2 -17.13 -8.53 -6.20
C THR A 2 -17.35 -9.66 -5.18
N LYS A 3 -17.00 -10.89 -5.56
CA LYS A 3 -17.09 -12.07 -4.70
C LYS A 3 -15.78 -12.29 -3.94
N ALA A 4 -15.86 -12.93 -2.79
CA ALA A 4 -14.71 -13.46 -2.05
C ALA A 4 -14.65 -14.99 -2.20
N THR A 5 -13.45 -15.55 -2.14
CA THR A 5 -13.20 -17.00 -2.18
C THR A 5 -12.90 -17.49 -0.78
N LEU A 6 -13.71 -18.43 -0.27
CA LEU A 6 -13.55 -19.06 1.04
C LEU A 6 -12.89 -20.45 0.86
N LYS A 7 -11.81 -20.69 1.60
CA LYS A 7 -11.19 -22.02 1.72
C LYS A 7 -11.75 -22.78 2.94
N PHE A 8 -11.54 -24.10 2.98
CA PHE A 8 -12.08 -24.97 4.02
C PHE A 8 -11.45 -24.75 5.40
N ASP A 9 -10.26 -24.16 5.46
CA ASP A 9 -9.50 -23.80 6.66
C ASP A 9 -9.91 -22.44 7.24
N GLY A 10 -10.86 -21.75 6.61
CA GLY A 10 -11.32 -20.43 7.00
C GLY A 10 -10.57 -19.28 6.34
N GLU A 11 -9.58 -19.55 5.48
CA GLU A 11 -8.88 -18.49 4.76
C GLU A 11 -9.80 -17.84 3.71
N VAL A 12 -9.84 -16.50 3.70
CA VAL A 12 -10.69 -15.71 2.79
C VAL A 12 -9.81 -14.88 1.87
N PHE A 13 -9.96 -15.08 0.56
CA PHE A 13 -9.32 -14.26 -0.47
C PHE A 13 -10.31 -13.27 -1.07
N TRP A 14 -9.96 -12.00 -1.06
CA TRP A 14 -10.77 -10.95 -1.65
C TRP A 14 -9.89 -9.91 -2.35
N LYS A 15 -10.16 -9.68 -3.65
CA LYS A 15 -9.41 -8.76 -4.51
C LYS A 15 -10.38 -7.82 -5.26
N PRO A 16 -10.95 -6.80 -4.59
CA PRO A 16 -11.81 -5.83 -5.26
C PRO A 16 -10.97 -4.86 -6.11
N PRO A 17 -11.40 -4.52 -7.34
CA PRO A 17 -10.80 -3.43 -8.08
C PRO A 17 -11.24 -2.09 -7.47
N ALA A 18 -10.33 -1.13 -7.40
CA ALA A 18 -10.59 0.22 -6.92
C ALA A 18 -9.78 1.24 -7.72
N ILE A 19 -10.34 2.44 -7.88
CA ILE A 19 -9.64 3.59 -8.45
C ILE A 19 -9.38 4.55 -7.30
N TYR A 20 -8.11 4.79 -6.99
CA TYR A 20 -7.69 5.72 -5.95
C TYR A 20 -7.23 7.04 -6.57
N LYS A 21 -7.55 8.15 -5.89
CA LYS A 21 -6.98 9.46 -6.17
C LYS A 21 -6.14 9.87 -4.97
N SER A 22 -4.83 9.67 -5.07
CA SER A 22 -3.89 10.13 -4.06
C SER A 22 -3.60 11.63 -4.22
N SER A 23 -3.10 12.24 -3.16
CA SER A 23 -2.50 13.57 -3.21
C SER A 23 -1.02 13.41 -2.93
N CYS A 24 -0.16 13.71 -3.91
CA CYS A 24 1.27 13.81 -3.72
C CYS A 24 1.75 15.22 -4.08
N GLU A 25 2.82 15.63 -3.42
CA GLU A 25 3.54 16.86 -3.72
C GLU A 25 4.44 16.62 -4.94
N ILE A 26 4.45 17.56 -5.87
CA ILE A 26 5.19 17.47 -7.14
C ILE A 26 6.28 18.53 -7.14
N ASN A 27 7.51 18.12 -7.46
CA ASN A 27 8.64 19.04 -7.65
C ASN A 27 8.91 19.26 -9.14
N VAL A 28 8.75 20.49 -9.62
CA VAL A 28 8.88 20.85 -11.04
C VAL A 28 10.20 21.52 -11.42
N GLU A 29 11.22 21.44 -10.55
CA GLU A 29 12.52 22.08 -10.77
C GLU A 29 13.20 21.68 -12.10
N TYR A 30 13.07 20.42 -12.50
CA TYR A 30 13.76 19.84 -13.66
C TYR A 30 12.85 19.50 -14.84
N PHE A 31 11.62 20.03 -14.87
CA PHE A 31 10.66 19.75 -15.93
C PHE A 31 11.26 20.02 -17.34
N PRO A 32 11.09 19.12 -18.34
CA PRO A 32 10.27 17.89 -18.34
C PRO A 32 11.05 16.60 -18.02
N PHE A 33 12.25 16.72 -17.44
CA PHE A 33 13.13 15.59 -17.10
C PHE A 33 13.19 15.40 -15.58
N ASP A 34 12.02 15.33 -14.97
CA ASP A 34 11.80 15.22 -13.54
C ASP A 34 11.49 13.79 -13.10
N GLU A 35 11.83 13.48 -11.85
CA GLU A 35 11.43 12.26 -11.16
C GLU A 35 10.46 12.64 -10.03
N GLN A 36 9.40 11.83 -9.85
CA GLN A 36 8.36 12.10 -8.86
C GLN A 36 8.20 10.92 -7.90
N SER A 37 8.13 11.22 -6.60
CA SER A 37 7.87 10.22 -5.55
C SER A 37 6.50 10.45 -4.93
N CYS A 38 5.54 9.59 -5.25
CA CYS A 38 4.19 9.66 -4.71
C CYS A 38 3.93 8.48 -3.75
N THR A 39 3.48 8.78 -2.53
CA THR A 39 3.17 7.77 -1.51
C THR A 39 1.67 7.54 -1.39
N MET A 40 1.26 6.28 -1.28
CA MET A 40 -0.09 5.88 -0.87
C MET A 40 -0.01 5.20 0.49
N LYS A 41 -0.90 5.56 1.41
CA LYS A 41 -1.02 4.93 2.73
C LYS A 41 -2.31 4.14 2.81
N PHE A 42 -2.22 2.87 3.17
CA PHE A 42 -3.36 1.98 3.39
C PHE A 42 -3.41 1.59 4.87
N GLY A 43 -4.58 1.73 5.47
CA GLY A 43 -4.75 1.46 6.89
C GLY A 43 -6.19 1.10 7.22
N SER A 44 -6.37 0.41 8.34
CA SER A 44 -7.70 0.25 8.94
C SER A 44 -8.14 1.58 9.54
N TRP A 45 -9.35 2.01 9.23
CA TRP A 45 -9.95 3.19 9.84
C TRP A 45 -10.51 2.90 11.25
N THR A 46 -11.10 1.72 11.43
CA THR A 46 -11.91 1.40 12.62
C THR A 46 -11.15 0.59 13.66
N TYR A 47 -10.39 -0.40 13.22
CA TYR A 47 -9.65 -1.32 14.09
C TYR A 47 -8.22 -0.83 14.30
N ASN A 48 -7.74 -0.96 15.54
CA ASN A 48 -6.35 -0.67 15.88
C ASN A 48 -5.42 -1.86 15.54
N GLY A 49 -4.11 -1.66 15.67
CA GLY A 49 -3.07 -2.63 15.35
C GLY A 49 -3.05 -3.88 16.24
N VAL A 50 -3.72 -3.85 17.40
CA VAL A 50 -3.89 -5.02 18.27
C VAL A 50 -5.04 -5.91 17.79
N GLN A 51 -6.05 -5.33 17.14
CA GLN A 51 -7.21 -6.04 16.61
C GLN A 51 -6.97 -6.55 15.18
N VAL A 52 -6.36 -5.72 14.34
CA VAL A 52 -6.05 -6.04 12.94
C VAL A 52 -4.61 -5.63 12.68
N ASP A 53 -3.79 -6.62 12.32
CA ASP A 53 -2.38 -6.43 11.96
C ASP A 53 -2.22 -6.54 10.44
N LEU A 54 -2.07 -5.40 9.76
CA LEU A 54 -1.85 -5.33 8.32
C LEU A 54 -0.39 -5.70 7.99
N LYS A 55 -0.22 -6.61 7.03
CA LYS A 55 1.09 -7.08 6.56
C LYS A 55 1.13 -7.19 5.04
N HIS A 56 2.30 -6.94 4.46
CA HIS A 56 2.54 -7.29 3.07
C HIS A 56 2.71 -8.80 2.92
N MET A 57 2.26 -9.34 1.79
CA MET A 57 2.37 -10.78 1.50
C MET A 57 3.82 -11.26 1.47
N GLU A 58 4.74 -10.43 0.97
CA GLU A 58 6.17 -10.73 0.86
C GLU A 58 7.01 -10.17 2.02
N GLN A 59 6.36 -9.73 3.11
CA GLN A 59 7.08 -9.21 4.27
C GLN A 59 7.89 -10.32 4.94
N VAL A 60 9.20 -10.13 5.05
CA VAL A 60 10.10 -11.07 5.75
C VAL A 60 10.19 -10.73 7.24
N PRO A 61 10.29 -11.74 8.14
CA PRO A 61 10.48 -11.49 9.57
C PRO A 61 11.69 -10.60 9.84
N GLY A 62 11.51 -9.54 10.62
CA GLY A 62 12.57 -8.58 10.95
C GLY A 62 12.76 -7.44 9.94
N SER A 63 12.04 -7.43 8.81
CA SER A 63 11.99 -6.28 7.90
C SER A 63 10.57 -5.75 7.78
N ASN A 64 10.44 -4.42 7.80
CA ASN A 64 9.20 -3.74 7.41
C ASN A 64 9.19 -3.30 5.95
N LEU A 65 10.35 -3.35 5.28
CA LEU A 65 10.52 -2.94 3.89
C LEU A 65 10.37 -4.13 2.95
N VAL A 66 9.52 -3.96 1.93
CA VAL A 66 9.39 -4.82 0.75
C VAL A 66 9.85 -4.03 -0.46
N LYS A 67 10.87 -4.52 -1.17
CA LYS A 67 11.46 -3.80 -2.31
C LYS A 67 10.50 -3.66 -3.50
N VAL A 68 9.66 -4.66 -3.73
CA VAL A 68 8.65 -4.68 -4.79
C VAL A 68 7.30 -4.93 -4.13
N GLY A 69 6.63 -3.86 -3.73
CA GLY A 69 5.36 -3.91 -3.02
C GLY A 69 4.13 -3.99 -3.92
N ILE A 70 4.29 -3.72 -5.21
CA ILE A 70 3.21 -3.72 -6.20
C ILE A 70 3.54 -4.74 -7.30
N ASP A 71 2.57 -5.61 -7.58
CA ASP A 71 2.64 -6.55 -8.70
C ASP A 71 2.32 -5.85 -10.01
N LEU A 72 3.33 -5.69 -10.86
CA LEU A 72 3.24 -5.01 -12.16
C LEU A 72 3.06 -5.96 -13.35
N ARG A 73 2.81 -7.26 -13.13
CA ARG A 73 2.70 -8.25 -14.23
C ARG A 73 1.58 -7.94 -15.23
N GLU A 74 0.49 -7.32 -14.77
CA GLU A 74 -0.65 -6.91 -15.59
C GLU A 74 -0.70 -5.37 -15.79
N PHE A 75 0.42 -4.67 -15.53
CA PHE A 75 0.48 -3.22 -15.68
C PHE A 75 0.38 -2.81 -17.16
N TYR A 76 -0.50 -1.85 -17.44
CA TYR A 76 -0.57 -1.19 -18.72
C TYR A 76 0.32 0.06 -18.70
N LEU A 77 1.32 0.09 -19.58
CA LEU A 77 2.30 1.17 -19.65
C LEU A 77 1.63 2.52 -19.92
N SER A 78 2.04 3.53 -19.16
CA SER A 78 1.71 4.93 -19.46
C SER A 78 2.56 5.43 -20.63
N VAL A 79 2.03 6.40 -21.37
CA VAL A 79 2.77 7.07 -22.46
C VAL A 79 3.66 8.21 -21.93
N GLU A 80 3.38 8.71 -20.73
CA GLU A 80 4.02 9.88 -20.16
C GLU A 80 4.94 9.56 -18.98
N TRP A 81 4.64 8.49 -18.23
CA TRP A 81 5.31 8.18 -16.97
C TRP A 81 5.88 6.76 -16.97
N ASP A 82 7.17 6.65 -16.65
CA ASP A 82 7.81 5.37 -16.35
C ASP A 82 7.81 5.11 -14.84
N ILE A 83 7.53 3.87 -14.45
CA ILE A 83 7.65 3.43 -13.06
C ILE A 83 9.09 2.99 -12.83
N LEU A 84 9.83 3.76 -12.01
CA LEU A 84 11.21 3.43 -11.63
C LEU A 84 11.27 2.41 -10.49
N GLU A 85 10.44 2.60 -9.45
CA GLU A 85 10.38 1.74 -8.28
C GLU A 85 9.01 1.75 -7.60
N VAL A 86 8.70 0.66 -6.89
CA VAL A 86 7.44 0.49 -6.14
C VAL A 86 7.69 -0.15 -4.77
N PRO A 87 8.55 0.45 -3.91
CA PRO A 87 8.77 -0.08 -2.58
C PRO A 87 7.51 0.06 -1.72
N ALA A 88 7.33 -0.84 -0.75
CA ALA A 88 6.29 -0.73 0.26
C ALA A 88 6.84 -0.97 1.66
N THR A 89 6.30 -0.24 2.64
CA THR A 89 6.81 -0.27 4.01
C THR A 89 5.66 -0.36 5.00
N ARG A 90 5.70 -1.37 5.86
CA ARG A 90 4.77 -1.47 7.00
C ARG A 90 5.15 -0.46 8.08
N ASN A 91 4.17 0.29 8.56
CA ASN A 91 4.32 1.28 9.63
C ASN A 91 3.34 0.99 10.78
N GLU A 92 3.73 1.34 12.00
CA GLU A 92 2.84 1.43 13.15
C GLU A 92 2.84 2.87 13.65
N GLU A 93 1.69 3.53 13.57
CA GLU A 93 1.55 4.93 13.94
C GLU A 93 0.67 5.08 15.19
N TYR A 94 1.05 6.00 16.08
CA TYR A 94 0.23 6.44 17.20
C TYR A 94 -0.38 7.79 16.86
N TYR A 95 -1.71 7.85 16.85
CA TYR A 95 -2.42 9.08 16.56
C TYR A 95 -2.79 9.82 17.84
N PRO A 96 -2.77 11.16 17.87
CA PRO A 96 -3.07 11.93 19.08
C PRO A 96 -4.47 11.67 19.69
N CYS A 97 -5.41 11.16 18.89
CA CYS A 97 -6.75 10.81 19.35
C CYS A 97 -6.78 9.60 20.30
N CYS A 98 -5.77 8.75 20.22
CA CYS A 98 -5.91 7.34 20.49
C CYS A 98 -4.65 6.80 21.18
N THR A 99 -4.81 5.92 22.17
CA THR A 99 -3.67 5.39 22.95
C THR A 99 -3.01 4.20 22.28
N GLU A 100 -3.74 3.49 21.44
CA GLU A 100 -3.32 2.27 20.78
C GLU A 100 -2.64 2.56 19.43
N PRO A 101 -1.67 1.72 19.01
CA PRO A 101 -1.05 1.84 17.70
C PRO A 101 -2.02 1.41 16.60
N TYR A 102 -1.86 1.99 15.42
CA TYR A 102 -2.55 1.56 14.20
C TYR A 102 -1.51 1.03 13.21
N SER A 103 -1.71 -0.21 12.74
CA SER A 103 -0.89 -0.78 11.67
C SER A 103 -1.35 -0.27 10.31
N GLY A 104 -0.41 0.17 9.48
CA GLY A 104 -0.63 0.58 8.10
C GLY A 104 0.51 0.14 7.19
N ASN A 105 0.24 0.18 5.88
CA ASN A 105 1.16 -0.17 4.80
C ASN A 105 1.28 0.99 3.80
#